data_AF-K3XMS7-F1
#
_entry.id   AF-K3XMS7-F1
#
_cell.length_a   1.000
_cell.length_b   1.000
_cell.length_c   1.000
_cell.angle_alpha   90.00
_cell.angle_beta   90.00
_cell.angle_gamma   90.00
#
_symmetry.space_group_name_H-M   'P 1'
#
loop_
_entity.id
_entity.type
_entity.pdbx_description
1 polymer ?
#
loop_
_entity_poly.entity_id
_entity_poly.type
_entity_poly.pdbx_seq_one_letter_code
_entity_poly.pdbx_strand_id
1 'polypeptide(L)'
;MLAKPQTFMNASGESVGQLVSYFKIPLNQVVVMYDDLDLPFAKLRLLPKGGHGGHNGMRSIINHLKQSRDFPRLRIGIGRPPGKMDPANFVLRPFTKREQEEVFTIICTLEILWFSQFNKDILRCSILIHVETGKVTQVIILCSSILLSIGAWRLCE
;
A
#
# COMPACT_ATOMS: atom_id res chain seq x y z
N MET A 1 -6.62 2.16 -10.64
CA MET A 1 -6.22 3.53 -10.27
C MET A 1 -5.22 3.40 -9.13
N LEU A 2 -4.13 4.16 -9.19
CA LEU A 2 -3.15 4.21 -8.12
C LEU A 2 -3.22 5.58 -7.47
N ALA A 3 -3.22 5.61 -6.15
CA ALA A 3 -3.16 6.84 -5.38
C ALA A 3 -2.07 6.74 -4.32
N LYS A 4 -1.19 7.74 -4.31
CA LYS A 4 -0.27 7.99 -3.21
C LYS A 4 -0.76 9.24 -2.48
N PRO A 5 -1.26 9.13 -1.24
CA PRO A 5 -1.61 10.30 -0.44
C PRO A 5 -0.41 11.24 -0.33
N GLN A 6 -0.63 12.53 -0.58
CA GLN A 6 0.35 13.60 -0.33
C GLN A 6 0.16 14.23 1.05
N THR A 7 -0.75 13.67 1.86
CA THR A 7 -1.01 14.11 3.22
C THR A 7 -0.01 13.50 4.20
N PHE A 8 0.05 14.07 5.42
CA PHE A 8 0.83 13.46 6.50
C PHE A 8 0.29 12.07 6.85
N MET A 9 1.16 11.23 7.41
CA MET A 9 0.85 9.84 7.76
C MET A 9 -0.39 9.70 8.65
N ASN A 10 -0.63 10.63 9.57
CA ASN A 10 -1.82 10.65 10.43
C ASN A 10 -3.09 11.17 9.72
N ALA A 11 -2.94 11.79 8.55
CA ALA A 11 -4.00 12.35 7.71
C ALA A 11 -4.18 11.59 6.38
N SER A 12 -3.56 10.42 6.23
CA SER A 12 -3.71 9.59 5.01
C SER A 12 -5.16 9.29 4.65
N GLY A 13 -6.04 9.15 5.66
CA GLY A 13 -7.45 8.87 5.44
C GLY A 13 -8.22 9.99 4.74
N GLU A 14 -7.80 11.25 4.87
CA GLU A 14 -8.46 12.39 4.21
C GLU A 14 -8.41 12.24 2.69
N SER A 15 -7.23 11.92 2.16
CA SER A 15 -7.03 11.69 0.73
C SER A 15 -7.81 10.46 0.24
N VAL A 16 -7.78 9.38 1.01
CA VAL A 16 -8.39 8.10 0.62
C VAL A 16 -9.90 8.17 0.66
N GLY A 17 -10.46 8.71 1.73
CA GLY A 17 -11.90 8.86 1.90
C GLY A 17 -12.49 9.71 0.79
N GLN A 18 -11.83 10.82 0.44
CA GLN A 18 -12.23 11.66 -0.68
C GLN A 18 -12.18 10.91 -2.00
N LEU A 19 -11.10 10.19 -2.30
CA LEU A 19 -10.98 9.41 -3.53
C LEU A 19 -12.05 8.32 -3.66
N VAL A 20 -12.24 7.53 -2.60
CA VAL A 20 -13.23 6.44 -2.57
C VAL A 20 -14.64 7.01 -2.74
N SER A 21 -14.95 8.12 -2.07
CA SER A 21 -16.26 8.78 -2.16
C SER A 21 -16.49 9.42 -3.54
N TYR A 22 -15.49 10.11 -4.09
CA TYR A 22 -15.58 10.81 -5.37
C TYR A 22 -15.82 9.82 -6.52
N PHE A 23 -15.03 8.74 -6.55
CA PHE A 23 -15.12 7.70 -7.57
C PHE A 23 -16.15 6.61 -7.26
N LYS A 24 -16.84 6.68 -6.12
CA LYS A 24 -17.85 5.71 -5.66
C LYS A 24 -17.33 4.26 -5.68
N ILE A 25 -16.09 4.08 -5.25
CA ILE A 25 -15.41 2.78 -5.30
C ILE A 25 -15.90 1.91 -4.13
N PRO A 26 -16.37 0.68 -4.37
CA PRO A 26 -16.72 -0.23 -3.28
C PRO A 26 -15.47 -0.68 -2.52
N LEU A 27 -15.57 -0.82 -1.20
CA LEU A 27 -14.42 -1.13 -0.33
C LEU A 27 -13.73 -2.46 -0.63
N ASN A 28 -14.45 -3.43 -1.20
CA ASN A 28 -13.88 -4.71 -1.65
C ASN A 28 -12.93 -4.57 -2.86
N GLN A 29 -12.95 -3.41 -3.54
CA GLN A 29 -12.04 -3.06 -4.64
C GLN A 29 -10.93 -2.10 -4.19
N VAL A 30 -10.86 -1.78 -2.89
CA VAL A 30 -9.81 -0.96 -2.30
C VAL A 30 -8.77 -1.87 -1.67
N VAL A 31 -7.53 -1.77 -2.13
CA VAL A 31 -6.38 -2.46 -1.51
C VAL A 31 -5.43 -1.43 -0.95
N VAL A 32 -5.18 -1.49 0.36
CA VAL A 32 -4.24 -0.58 1.03
C VAL A 32 -2.91 -1.28 1.29
N MET A 33 -1.82 -0.69 0.82
CA MET A 33 -0.46 -1.18 1.08
C MET A 33 0.23 -0.30 2.11
N TYR A 34 0.85 -0.91 3.12
CA TYR A 34 1.56 -0.18 4.17
C TYR A 34 2.67 -1.03 4.78
N ASP A 35 3.67 -0.35 5.36
CA ASP A 35 4.78 -0.98 6.06
C ASP A 35 4.36 -1.54 7.42
N ASP A 36 5.01 -2.63 7.84
CA ASP A 36 4.68 -3.32 9.06
C ASP A 36 5.91 -3.82 9.82
N LEU A 37 5.99 -3.40 11.08
CA LEU A 37 7.10 -3.73 11.98
C LEU A 37 7.02 -5.17 12.51
N ASP A 38 5.82 -5.75 12.59
CA ASP A 38 5.62 -7.11 13.12
C ASP A 38 5.92 -8.18 12.07
N LEU A 39 6.00 -7.80 10.80
CA LEU A 39 6.41 -8.70 9.74
C LEU A 39 7.93 -8.64 9.56
N PRO A 40 8.61 -9.80 9.41
CA PRO A 40 10.02 -9.81 9.06
C PRO A 40 10.29 -9.03 7.78
N PHE A 41 11.49 -8.47 7.67
CA PHE A 41 11.89 -7.75 6.47
C PHE A 41 11.64 -8.59 5.20
N ALA A 42 11.20 -7.94 4.13
CA ALA A 42 10.89 -8.57 2.85
C ALA A 42 9.69 -9.55 2.86
N LYS A 43 8.96 -9.69 3.96
CA LYS A 43 7.75 -10.54 4.01
C LYS A 43 6.50 -9.75 3.68
N LEU A 44 5.77 -10.25 2.71
CA LEU A 44 4.45 -9.73 2.33
C LEU A 44 3.35 -10.55 2.96
N ARG A 45 2.27 -9.87 3.39
CA ARG A 45 1.07 -10.55 3.87
C ARG A 45 -0.19 -9.82 3.40
N LEU A 46 -0.97 -10.50 2.55
CA LEU A 46 -2.29 -10.05 2.17
C LEU A 46 -3.31 -10.47 3.24
N LEU A 47 -4.13 -9.52 3.69
CA LEU A 47 -5.22 -9.77 4.62
C LEU A 47 -6.53 -9.23 4.01
N PRO A 48 -7.62 -10.01 3.98
CA PRO A 48 -8.90 -9.54 3.44
C PRO A 48 -9.56 -8.47 4.33
N LYS A 49 -9.26 -8.48 5.63
CA LYS A 49 -9.76 -7.53 6.63
C LYS A 49 -8.80 -7.42 7.80
N GLY A 50 -8.89 -6.36 8.59
CA GLY A 50 -8.05 -6.19 9.78
C GLY A 50 -8.17 -4.83 10.47
N GLY A 51 -7.64 -4.75 11.69
CA GLY A 51 -7.49 -3.50 12.43
C GLY A 51 -6.33 -2.63 11.91
N HIS A 52 -6.05 -1.53 12.61
CA HIS A 52 -4.93 -0.65 12.26
C HIS A 52 -3.57 -1.15 12.76
N GLY A 53 -3.52 -2.11 13.69
CA GLY A 53 -2.25 -2.72 14.15
C GLY A 53 -1.23 -1.71 14.71
N GLY A 54 -1.71 -0.66 15.38
CA GLY A 54 -0.86 0.45 15.85
C GLY A 54 -0.41 1.44 14.77
N HIS A 55 -0.65 1.19 13.49
CA HIS A 55 -0.23 2.05 12.39
C HIS A 55 -1.11 3.29 12.25
N ASN A 56 -0.51 4.48 12.31
CA ASN A 56 -1.22 5.77 12.33
C ASN A 56 -2.01 6.04 11.04
N GLY A 57 -1.41 5.83 9.86
CA GLY A 57 -2.16 6.01 8.62
C GLY A 57 -3.29 5.02 8.40
N MET A 58 -3.12 3.75 8.81
CA MET A 58 -4.24 2.80 8.80
C MET A 58 -5.38 3.22 9.74
N ARG A 59 -5.07 3.78 10.91
CA ARG A 59 -6.07 4.36 11.81
C ARG A 59 -6.81 5.50 11.12
N SER A 60 -6.08 6.41 10.47
CA SER A 60 -6.65 7.52 9.71
C SER A 60 -7.57 7.05 8.60
N ILE A 61 -7.16 6.05 7.81
CA ILE A 61 -7.94 5.47 6.72
C ILE A 61 -9.23 4.85 7.22
N ILE A 62 -9.17 4.01 8.26
CA ILE A 62 -10.37 3.38 8.84
C ILE A 62 -11.36 4.46 9.31
N ASN A 63 -10.84 5.54 9.93
CA ASN A 63 -11.67 6.65 10.41
C ASN A 63 -12.41 7.37 9.26
N HIS A 64 -11.77 7.51 8.10
CA HIS A 64 -12.35 8.18 6.93
C HIS A 64 -13.18 7.25 6.03
N LEU A 65 -13.11 5.94 6.25
CA LEU A 65 -13.92 4.92 5.58
C LEU A 65 -15.10 4.46 6.44
N LYS A 66 -15.69 5.36 7.23
CA LYS A 66 -16.86 5.09 8.09
C LYS A 66 -16.64 3.93 9.07
N GLN A 67 -15.44 3.81 9.61
CA GLN A 67 -15.01 2.83 10.61
C GLN A 67 -15.03 1.41 10.06
N SER A 68 -15.14 1.27 8.73
CA SER A 68 -15.06 -0.01 8.05
C SER A 68 -13.64 -0.59 8.14
N ARG A 69 -13.59 -1.90 8.34
CA ARG A 69 -12.36 -2.71 8.32
C ARG A 69 -12.37 -3.73 7.20
N ASP A 70 -13.43 -3.71 6.39
CA ASP A 70 -13.76 -4.70 5.37
C ASP A 70 -13.20 -4.27 4.01
N PHE A 71 -11.88 -4.10 3.98
CA PHE A 71 -11.13 -3.87 2.76
C PHE A 71 -9.79 -4.62 2.82
N PRO A 72 -9.39 -5.26 1.69
CA PRO A 72 -8.11 -5.92 1.60
C PRO A 72 -6.94 -4.99 1.88
N ARG A 73 -5.88 -5.55 2.46
CA ARG A 73 -4.67 -4.81 2.74
C ARG A 73 -3.43 -5.68 2.61
N LEU A 74 -2.39 -5.12 2.02
CA LEU A 74 -1.11 -5.78 1.83
C LEU A 74 -0.09 -5.16 2.79
N ARG A 75 0.31 -5.95 3.78
CA ARG A 75 1.34 -5.58 4.74
C ARG A 75 2.71 -5.89 4.15
N ILE A 76 3.62 -4.92 4.23
CA ILE A 76 4.99 -5.03 3.76
C ILE A 76 5.91 -5.03 4.98
N GLY A 77 6.55 -6.16 5.25
CA GLY A 77 7.42 -6.31 6.40
C GLY A 77 8.69 -5.49 6.27
N ILE A 78 8.89 -4.58 7.24
CA ILE A 78 10.12 -3.82 7.40
C ILE A 78 10.98 -4.33 8.57
N GLY A 79 10.45 -5.28 9.34
CA GLY A 79 11.07 -5.82 10.54
C GLY A 79 11.03 -4.86 11.73
N ARG A 80 11.39 -5.36 12.91
CA ARG A 80 11.54 -4.53 14.11
C ARG A 80 12.91 -3.87 14.16
N PRO A 81 13.01 -2.67 14.78
CA PRO A 81 14.29 -2.06 15.06
C PRO A 81 15.21 -3.00 15.87
N PRO A 82 16.50 -3.09 15.54
CA PRO A 82 17.46 -3.78 16.39
C PRO A 82 17.65 -3.02 17.71
N GLY A 83 17.70 -3.75 18.82
CA GLY A 83 17.99 -3.20 20.15
C GLY A 83 16.84 -2.36 20.73
N LYS A 84 17.18 -1.19 21.31
CA LYS A 84 16.24 -0.29 22.01
C LYS A 84 15.83 0.94 21.17
N MET A 85 16.02 0.90 19.85
CA MET A 85 15.66 2.02 18.99
C MET A 85 14.13 2.23 18.95
N ASP A 86 13.71 3.48 19.04
CA ASP A 86 12.31 3.85 18.94
C ASP A 86 11.74 3.45 17.55
N PRO A 87 10.64 2.68 17.50
CA PRO A 87 9.97 2.33 16.26
C PRO A 87 9.66 3.52 15.35
N ALA A 88 9.31 4.69 15.91
CA ALA A 88 9.02 5.88 15.10
C ALA A 88 10.28 6.36 14.35
N ASN A 89 11.44 6.36 15.00
CA ASN A 89 12.71 6.68 14.34
C ASN A 89 13.13 5.62 13.33
N PHE A 90 12.81 4.34 13.60
CA PHE A 90 13.11 3.26 12.67
C PHE A 90 12.36 3.38 11.36
N VAL A 91 11.06 3.74 11.38
CA VAL A 91 10.28 3.89 10.16
C VAL A 91 10.66 5.14 9.37
N LEU A 92 11.18 6.18 10.02
CA LEU A 92 11.60 7.42 9.35
C LEU A 92 12.99 7.35 8.72
N ARG A 93 13.81 6.35 9.06
CA ARG A 93 15.15 6.20 8.49
C ARG A 93 15.08 5.77 7.00
N PRO A 94 16.04 6.14 6.16
CA PRO A 94 16.13 5.61 4.80
C PRO A 94 16.49 4.12 4.80
N PHE A 95 16.09 3.40 3.76
CA PHE A 95 16.57 2.04 3.53
C PHE A 95 18.08 2.04 3.24
N THR A 96 18.78 1.04 3.75
CA THR A 96 20.16 0.75 3.32
C THR A 96 20.17 0.26 1.88
N LYS A 97 21.30 0.33 1.17
CA LYS A 97 21.41 -0.17 -0.23
C LYS A 97 20.91 -1.61 -0.39
N ARG A 98 21.28 -2.49 0.54
CA ARG A 98 20.81 -3.88 0.56
C ARG A 98 19.30 -3.99 0.76
N GLU A 99 18.73 -3.21 1.68
CA GLU A 99 17.29 -3.18 1.89
C GLU A 99 16.57 -2.65 0.64
N GLN A 100 17.14 -1.66 -0.07
CA GLN A 100 16.59 -1.14 -1.33
C GLN A 100 16.56 -2.20 -2.43
N GLU A 101 17.64 -2.99 -2.60
CA GLU A 101 17.72 -4.07 -3.58
C GLU A 101 16.68 -5.18 -3.29
N GLU A 102 16.52 -5.55 -2.02
CA GLU A 102 15.52 -6.55 -1.61
C GLU A 102 14.09 -6.02 -1.84
N VAL A 103 13.81 -4.77 -1.46
CA VAL A 103 12.50 -4.13 -1.71
C VAL A 103 12.21 -4.02 -3.21
N PHE A 104 13.20 -3.62 -4.01
CA PHE A 104 13.07 -3.56 -5.48
C PHE A 104 12.71 -4.92 -6.06
N THR A 105 13.41 -5.98 -5.64
CA THR A 105 13.15 -7.36 -6.08
C THR A 105 11.71 -7.79 -5.77
N ILE A 106 11.21 -7.45 -4.57
CA ILE A 106 9.85 -7.78 -4.15
C ILE A 106 8.82 -7.04 -4.99
N ILE A 107 9.05 -5.75 -5.26
CA ILE A 107 8.16 -4.92 -6.07
C ILE A 107 8.07 -5.47 -7.49
N CYS A 108 9.22 -5.75 -8.12
CA CYS A 108 9.23 -6.35 -9.46
C CYS A 108 8.51 -7.70 -9.47
N THR A 109 8.70 -8.53 -8.44
CA THR A 109 8.01 -9.82 -8.33
C THR A 109 6.50 -9.63 -8.17
N LEU A 110 6.06 -8.65 -7.38
CA LEU A 110 4.65 -8.32 -7.22
C LEU A 110 4.02 -7.84 -8.52
N GLU A 111 4.71 -7.00 -9.29
CA GLU A 111 4.23 -6.55 -10.59
C GLU A 111 4.04 -7.73 -11.56
N ILE A 112 5.01 -8.66 -11.60
CA ILE A 112 4.95 -9.86 -12.45
C ILE A 112 3.84 -10.81 -12.00
N LEU A 113 3.74 -11.13 -10.70
CA LEU A 113 2.71 -12.01 -10.17
C LEU A 113 1.31 -11.43 -10.39
N TRP A 114 1.15 -10.12 -10.20
CA TRP A 114 -0.10 -9.44 -10.44
C TRP A 114 -0.51 -9.51 -11.92
N PHE A 115 0.45 -9.33 -12.84
CA PHE A 115 0.21 -9.47 -14.27
C PHE A 115 -0.10 -10.93 -14.68
N SER A 116 0.48 -11.92 -13.99
CA SER A 116 0.18 -13.34 -14.24
C SER A 116 -1.21 -13.75 -13.72
N GLN A 117 -1.66 -13.19 -12.59
CA GLN A 117 -2.97 -13.47 -12.01
C GLN A 117 -4.13 -12.77 -12.75
N PHE A 118 -3.84 -11.95 -13.76
CA PHE A 118 -4.77 -11.09 -14.51
C PHE A 118 -5.88 -11.85 -15.28
N ASN A 119 -5.89 -13.19 -15.22
CA ASN A 119 -6.81 -14.07 -15.94
C ASN A 119 -7.86 -14.79 -15.07
N LYS A 120 -7.94 -14.51 -13.76
CA LYS A 120 -8.95 -15.13 -12.87
C LYS A 120 -9.56 -14.12 -11.91
N ASP A 121 -10.66 -13.50 -12.31
CA ASP A 121 -11.76 -12.86 -11.53
C ASP A 121 -11.45 -11.97 -10.31
N ILE A 122 -10.19 -11.76 -9.94
CA ILE A 122 -9.76 -10.91 -8.83
C ILE A 122 -8.95 -9.77 -9.43
N LEU A 123 -9.63 -8.63 -9.56
CA LEU A 123 -9.08 -7.27 -9.57
C LEU A 123 -8.17 -6.91 -10.77
N ARG A 124 -8.77 -6.32 -11.82
CA ARG A 124 -8.08 -5.56 -12.89
C ARG A 124 -7.47 -4.26 -12.35
N CYS A 125 -6.47 -4.36 -11.49
CA CYS A 125 -5.66 -3.23 -11.07
C CYS A 125 -4.32 -3.31 -11.76
N SER A 126 -3.74 -2.18 -12.09
CA SER A 126 -2.30 -2.08 -12.28
C SER A 126 -1.69 -1.58 -10.99
N ILE A 127 -0.63 -2.24 -10.53
CA ILE A 127 0.15 -1.81 -9.38
C ILE A 127 1.42 -1.18 -9.93
N LEU A 128 1.70 0.06 -9.55
CA LEU A 128 3.02 0.67 -9.71
C LEU A 128 3.45 1.05 -8.29
N ILE A 129 4.36 0.30 -7.67
CA ILE A 129 4.79 0.58 -6.29
C ILE A 129 5.91 1.61 -6.35
N HIS A 130 5.59 2.86 -6.07
CA HIS A 130 6.63 3.89 -5.93
C HIS A 130 7.20 3.86 -4.51
N VAL A 131 8.38 3.25 -4.34
CA VAL A 131 9.17 3.36 -3.09
C VAL A 131 10.04 4.60 -3.18
N GLU A 132 9.63 5.64 -2.46
CA GLU A 132 10.51 6.78 -2.19
C GLU A 132 11.52 6.41 -1.11
N THR A 133 12.60 7.18 -1.02
CA THR A 133 13.84 6.93 -0.28
C THR A 133 13.73 6.73 1.25
N GLY A 134 12.52 6.71 1.83
CA GLY A 134 12.23 6.39 3.23
C GLY A 134 11.58 5.02 3.42
N LYS A 135 11.58 4.48 4.66
CA LYS A 135 10.91 3.21 4.97
C LYS A 135 9.38 3.29 5.02
N VAL A 136 8.83 4.49 5.09
CA VAL A 136 7.39 4.72 5.14
C VAL A 136 6.82 4.81 3.73
N THR A 137 6.10 3.77 3.31
CA THR A 137 5.39 3.78 2.03
C THR A 137 3.94 3.40 2.26
N GLN A 138 3.05 4.40 2.21
CA GLN A 138 1.63 4.15 2.04
C GLN A 138 1.25 4.34 0.59
N VAL A 139 0.91 3.23 -0.05
CA VAL A 139 0.44 3.21 -1.44
C VAL A 139 -0.95 2.61 -1.44
N ILE A 140 -1.88 3.29 -2.09
CA ILE A 140 -3.29 2.93 -2.03
C ILE A 140 -3.75 2.62 -3.44
N ILE A 141 -4.17 1.37 -3.60
CA ILE A 141 -4.57 0.85 -4.89
C ILE A 141 -6.09 0.79 -4.90
N LEU A 142 -6.65 1.56 -5.82
CA LEU A 142 -8.07 1.69 -6.01
C LEU A 142 -8.40 0.99 -7.33
N CYS A 143 -8.95 -0.23 -7.25
CA CYS A 143 -9.49 -0.88 -8.42
C CYS A 143 -10.78 -0.17 -8.81
N SER A 144 -10.71 0.59 -9.90
CA SER A 144 -11.91 0.99 -10.60
C SER A 144 -11.90 0.24 -11.92
N SER A 145 -12.97 -0.50 -12.18
CA SER A 145 -13.26 -1.15 -13.47
C SER A 145 -13.31 -0.14 -14.63
N ILE A 146 -13.23 1.17 -14.36
CA ILE A 146 -13.45 2.28 -15.30
C ILE A 146 -12.17 2.65 -16.09
N LEU A 147 -10.98 2.21 -15.67
CA LEU A 147 -9.70 2.60 -16.31
C LEU A 147 -9.43 1.98 -17.70
N LEU A 148 -10.36 1.20 -18.25
CA LEU A 148 -10.28 0.68 -19.62
C LEU A 148 -10.70 1.69 -20.71
N SER A 149 -11.10 2.91 -20.35
CA SER A 149 -11.56 3.92 -21.32
C SER A 149 -10.55 5.04 -21.64
N ILE A 150 -9.41 5.10 -20.95
CA ILE A 150 -8.38 6.11 -21.24
C ILE A 150 -7.03 5.41 -21.36
N GLY A 151 -6.60 5.21 -22.60
CA GLY A 151 -5.33 4.61 -22.97
C GLY A 151 -4.13 5.48 -22.57
N ALA A 152 -3.74 5.43 -21.30
CA ALA A 152 -2.54 6.07 -20.78
C ALA A 152 -1.58 5.00 -20.23
N TRP A 153 -0.91 4.30 -21.15
CA TRP A 153 0.16 3.34 -20.84
C TRP A 153 1.34 3.60 -21.76
N ARG A 154 2.07 4.68 -21.45
CA ARG A 154 3.44 4.91 -21.90
C ARG A 154 4.15 5.58 -20.74
N LEU A 155 5.07 4.86 -20.11
CA LEU A 155 6.26 5.34 -19.39
C LEU A 155 6.88 4.13 -18.67
N CYS A 156 7.61 3.34 -19.46
CA CYS A 156 8.75 2.50 -19.09
C CYS A 156 9.47 2.21 -20.41
N GLU A 157 10.07 3.26 -20.98
CA GLU A 157 11.25 3.21 -21.85
C GLU A 157 12.30 4.12 -21.21
#